data_AF-A0A940R9T0-F1
#
_entry.id   AF-A0A940R9T0-F1
#
_cell.length_a   1.000
_cell.length_b   1.000
_cell.length_c   1.000
_cell.angle_alpha   90.00
_cell.angle_beta   90.00
_cell.angle_gamma   90.00
#
_symmetry.space_group_name_H-M   'P 1'
#
loop_
_entity.id
_entity.type
_entity.pdbx_description
1 polymer ?
#
loop_
_entity_poly.entity_id
_entity_poly.type
_entity_poly.pdbx_seq_one_letter_code
_entity_poly.pdbx_strand_id
1 'polypeptide(L)'
;MNKLAKIATAFSLASLVSCSGGDSLVDVEVTSAMLQVVPGTATSCVAQKTAEDADTVPTSDIAMAYFKIPKMKFNPAHSTTRDVFITSIEISYTLPGSTERVVCPFAGDSLAALRDDWWNSSGREAKIAANSTDAQRTTTCAMYCGGINKDLPAFSATAEVRVYGYEQNPSNENDQTGFLTLTYVTFGKNQ
;
A
#
# COMPACT_ATOMS: atom_id res chain seq x y z
N MET A 1 56.34 0.06 -46.74
CA MET A 1 55.15 0.60 -47.42
C MET A 1 53.95 0.23 -46.55
N ASN A 2 53.64 1.03 -45.52
CA ASN A 2 52.66 2.14 -45.54
C ASN A 2 51.27 1.72 -46.06
N LYS A 3 50.30 1.58 -45.14
CA LYS A 3 49.14 2.48 -44.93
C LYS A 3 48.16 1.80 -43.96
N LEU A 4 48.18 2.22 -42.70
CA LEU A 4 47.27 3.21 -42.09
C LEU A 4 45.95 2.60 -41.63
N ALA A 5 45.89 2.44 -40.30
CA ALA A 5 44.74 2.09 -39.48
C ALA A 5 43.57 3.06 -39.68
N LYS A 6 42.35 2.52 -39.63
CA LYS A 6 41.14 3.26 -39.28
C LYS A 6 40.36 2.44 -38.25
N ILE A 7 40.58 2.77 -36.98
CA ILE A 7 39.75 2.34 -35.87
C ILE A 7 38.49 3.21 -35.97
N ALA A 8 37.40 2.62 -36.45
CA ALA A 8 36.09 3.24 -36.41
C ALA A 8 35.51 3.02 -35.01
N THR A 9 35.58 4.08 -34.20
CA THR A 9 34.90 4.20 -32.91
C THR A 9 33.40 4.10 -33.14
N ALA A 10 32.80 2.94 -32.88
CA ALA A 10 31.36 2.80 -32.84
C ALA A 10 30.87 3.46 -31.55
N PHE A 11 30.26 4.64 -31.73
CA PHE A 11 29.58 5.42 -30.72
C PHE A 11 28.56 4.53 -29.99
N SER A 12 28.71 4.42 -28.67
CA SER A 12 27.72 3.82 -27.79
C SER A 12 26.39 4.54 -27.94
N LEU A 13 25.45 3.92 -28.65
CA LEU A 13 24.04 4.26 -28.52
C LEU A 13 23.63 3.80 -27.13
N ALA A 14 23.67 4.75 -26.18
CA ALA A 14 22.94 4.65 -24.94
C ALA A 14 21.50 4.31 -25.30
N SER A 15 21.10 3.08 -25.00
CA SER A 15 19.70 2.70 -24.94
C SER A 15 19.04 3.72 -24.02
N LEU A 16 18.26 4.61 -24.62
CA LEU A 16 17.38 5.51 -23.92
C LEU A 16 16.52 4.63 -23.03
N VAL A 17 16.84 4.60 -21.74
CA VAL A 17 15.90 4.20 -20.70
C VAL A 17 14.74 5.13 -20.87
N SER A 18 13.72 4.64 -21.56
CA SER A 18 12.44 5.30 -21.67
C SER A 18 11.90 5.40 -20.26
N CYS A 19 12.09 6.55 -19.63
CA CYS A 19 11.23 7.00 -18.54
C CYS A 19 9.83 7.17 -19.14
N SER A 20 9.10 6.08 -19.30
CA SER A 20 7.65 6.17 -19.47
C SER A 20 7.13 6.78 -18.18
N GLY A 21 6.61 8.01 -18.26
CA GLY A 21 5.73 8.56 -17.24
C GLY A 21 4.70 7.49 -16.92
N GLY A 22 4.76 6.98 -15.70
CA GLY A 22 4.00 5.81 -15.29
C GLY A 22 2.53 6.14 -15.34
N ASP A 23 1.83 5.61 -16.33
CA ASP A 23 0.40 5.35 -16.20
C ASP A 23 0.26 4.48 -14.95
N SER A 24 -0.34 5.04 -13.90
CA SER A 24 -0.54 4.30 -12.65
C SER A 24 -1.48 3.13 -12.94
N LEU A 25 -0.94 1.91 -12.99
CA LEU A 25 -1.71 0.70 -13.27
C LEU A 25 -2.83 0.48 -12.24
N VAL A 26 -2.63 0.98 -11.02
CA VAL A 26 -3.64 1.02 -9.98
C VAL A 26 -3.66 2.41 -9.37
N ASP A 27 -4.83 3.03 -9.32
CA ASP A 27 -5.07 4.24 -8.52
C ASP A 27 -5.55 3.85 -7.12
N VAL A 28 -5.13 4.60 -6.11
CA VAL A 28 -5.47 4.31 -4.71
C VAL A 28 -6.23 5.50 -4.16
N GLU A 29 -7.54 5.30 -4.00
CA GLU A 29 -8.42 6.27 -3.40
C GLU A 29 -8.51 6.02 -1.89
N VAL A 30 -8.06 6.99 -1.12
CA VAL A 30 -8.29 7.03 0.32
C VAL A 30 -9.29 8.14 0.57
N THR A 31 -10.42 7.82 1.22
CA THR A 31 -11.37 8.86 1.62
C THR A 31 -10.63 9.87 2.49
N SER A 32 -10.47 11.10 1.98
CA SER A 32 -9.78 12.17 2.70
C SER A 32 -10.52 12.41 4.02
N ALA A 33 -9.87 12.07 5.13
CA ALA A 33 -10.39 12.27 6.46
C ALA A 33 -9.27 12.78 7.35
N MET A 34 -9.60 13.74 8.21
CA MET A 34 -8.67 14.22 9.23
C MET A 34 -8.37 13.11 10.22
N LEU A 35 -7.13 12.63 10.25
CA LEU A 35 -6.72 11.59 11.20
C LEU A 35 -6.18 12.22 12.47
N GLN A 36 -6.77 11.83 13.59
CA GLN A 36 -6.33 12.23 14.91
C GLN A 36 -5.47 11.13 15.53
N VAL A 37 -4.42 11.52 16.24
CA VAL A 37 -3.71 10.60 17.13
C VAL A 37 -4.59 10.35 18.35
N VAL A 38 -4.91 9.09 18.58
CA VAL A 38 -5.73 8.62 19.69
C VAL A 38 -4.80 8.17 20.81
N PRO A 39 -4.80 8.80 21.99
CA PRO A 39 -3.92 8.46 23.11
C PRO A 39 -4.45 7.22 23.85
N GLY A 40 -4.32 6.06 23.21
CA GLY A 40 -4.76 4.78 23.74
C GLY A 40 -4.21 3.63 22.93
N THR A 41 -4.64 2.41 23.24
CA THR A 41 -4.33 1.23 22.44
C THR A 41 -5.46 0.95 21.46
N ALA A 42 -5.16 0.21 20.39
CA ALA A 42 -6.16 -0.25 19.43
C ALA A 42 -6.07 -1.76 19.23
N THR A 43 -7.12 -2.30 18.63
CA THR A 43 -7.17 -3.68 18.16
C THR A 43 -7.06 -3.65 16.64
N SER A 44 -6.04 -4.31 16.11
CA SER A 44 -5.82 -4.46 14.68
C SER A 44 -6.89 -5.36 14.04
N CYS A 45 -7.01 -5.30 12.72
CA CYS A 45 -7.86 -6.22 11.96
C CYS A 45 -7.44 -7.68 12.18
N VAL A 46 -6.14 -7.94 12.37
CA VAL A 46 -5.62 -9.29 12.62
C VAL A 46 -6.13 -9.80 13.96
N ALA A 47 -6.02 -8.99 15.02
CA ALA A 47 -6.50 -9.37 16.35
C ALA A 47 -8.03 -9.52 16.39
N GLN A 48 -8.77 -8.66 15.67
CA GLN A 48 -10.22 -8.79 15.51
C GLN A 48 -10.58 -10.14 14.86
N LYS A 49 -9.97 -10.43 13.71
CA LYS A 49 -10.23 -11.65 12.96
C LYS A 49 -9.83 -12.92 13.72
N THR A 50 -8.65 -12.90 14.33
CA THR A 50 -8.16 -14.04 15.14
C THR A 50 -9.12 -14.34 16.29
N ALA A 51 -9.69 -13.31 16.91
CA ALA A 51 -10.64 -13.49 17.99
C ALA A 51 -12.01 -13.99 17.49
N GLU A 52 -12.48 -13.47 16.35
CA GLU A 52 -13.69 -13.94 15.67
C GLU A 52 -13.59 -15.42 15.28
N ASP A 53 -12.49 -15.82 14.64
CA ASP A 53 -12.23 -17.22 14.24
C ASP A 53 -12.15 -18.18 15.44
N ALA A 54 -11.82 -17.67 16.62
CA ALA A 54 -11.67 -18.45 17.85
C ALA A 54 -12.88 -18.33 18.81
N ASP A 55 -13.94 -17.61 18.45
CA ASP A 55 -15.08 -17.27 19.33
C ASP A 55 -14.63 -16.63 20.68
N THR A 56 -13.67 -15.70 20.62
CA THR A 56 -13.10 -15.01 21.80
C THR A 56 -13.22 -13.48 21.69
N VAL A 57 -12.91 -12.78 22.79
CA VAL A 57 -12.88 -11.31 22.81
C VAL A 57 -11.52 -10.83 22.27
N PRO A 58 -11.49 -9.90 21.29
CA PRO A 58 -10.24 -9.42 20.74
C PRO A 58 -9.43 -8.63 21.76
N THR A 59 -8.13 -8.90 21.80
CA THR A 59 -7.17 -8.21 22.65
C THR A 59 -6.52 -7.05 21.91
N SER A 60 -6.24 -5.96 22.61
CA SER A 60 -5.52 -4.82 22.04
C SER A 60 -4.07 -5.20 21.75
N ASP A 61 -3.63 -5.02 20.51
CA ASP A 61 -2.30 -5.38 20.00
C ASP A 61 -1.56 -4.18 19.36
N ILE A 62 -2.25 -3.07 19.14
CA ILE A 62 -1.64 -1.82 18.71
C ILE A 62 -1.20 -1.03 19.94
N ALA A 63 0.11 -0.76 20.03
CA ALA A 63 0.74 -0.01 21.11
C ALA A 63 0.15 1.41 21.27
N MET A 64 0.38 2.01 22.45
CA MET A 64 -0.22 3.30 22.80
C MET A 64 0.09 4.40 21.78
N ALA A 65 -0.89 5.28 21.59
CA ALA A 65 -0.91 6.36 20.61
C ALA A 65 -0.82 5.84 19.17
N TYR A 66 -1.98 5.87 18.50
CA TYR A 66 -2.13 5.40 17.12
C TYR A 66 -2.96 6.39 16.29
N PHE A 67 -2.89 6.26 14.97
CA PHE A 67 -3.90 6.81 14.07
C PHE A 67 -4.50 5.71 13.22
N LYS A 68 -5.74 5.96 12.79
CA LYS A 68 -6.56 5.04 12.02
C LYS A 68 -6.71 5.56 10.61
N ILE A 69 -6.22 4.81 9.64
CA ILE A 69 -6.33 5.17 8.22
C ILE A 69 -7.67 4.66 7.71
N PRO A 70 -8.45 5.48 6.99
CA PRO A 70 -9.74 5.07 6.47
C PRO A 70 -9.56 3.91 5.49
N LYS A 71 -10.67 3.26 5.18
CA LYS A 71 -10.68 2.18 4.19
C LYS A 71 -10.11 2.70 2.86
N MET A 72 -9.25 1.91 2.26
CA MET A 72 -8.66 2.24 0.96
C MET A 72 -9.45 1.53 -0.13
N LYS A 73 -9.67 2.22 -1.25
CA LYS A 73 -10.22 1.67 -2.47
C LYS A 73 -9.13 1.64 -3.53
N PHE A 74 -8.96 0.47 -4.16
CA PHE A 74 -8.00 0.28 -5.24
C PHE A 74 -8.77 0.29 -6.56
N ASN A 75 -8.38 1.18 -7.47
CA ASN A 75 -9.01 1.37 -8.77
C ASN A 75 -8.03 0.96 -9.89
N PRO A 76 -8.01 -0.32 -10.30
CA PRO A 76 -7.14 -0.77 -11.37
C PRO A 76 -7.53 -0.15 -12.71
N ALA A 77 -6.55 0.34 -13.45
CA ALA A 77 -6.74 0.89 -14.80
C ALA A 77 -7.36 -0.16 -15.74
N HIS A 78 -6.97 -1.43 -15.58
CA HIS A 78 -7.49 -2.56 -16.36
C HIS A 78 -8.45 -3.45 -15.56
N SER A 79 -9.21 -2.86 -14.63
CA SER A 79 -10.07 -3.59 -13.68
C SER A 79 -11.08 -4.54 -14.32
N THR A 80 -11.38 -4.45 -15.61
CA THR A 80 -12.29 -5.38 -16.31
C THR A 80 -11.59 -6.59 -16.93
N THR A 81 -10.26 -6.54 -17.14
CA THR A 81 -9.54 -7.55 -17.92
C THR A 81 -8.35 -8.17 -17.18
N ARG A 82 -7.90 -7.56 -16.08
CA ARG A 82 -6.75 -8.05 -15.30
C ARG A 82 -7.07 -8.17 -13.82
N ASP A 83 -6.55 -9.22 -13.20
CA ASP A 83 -6.53 -9.37 -11.76
C ASP A 83 -5.43 -8.46 -11.19
N VAL A 84 -5.68 -7.88 -10.02
CA VAL A 84 -4.67 -7.10 -9.26
C VAL A 84 -4.24 -7.88 -8.04
N PHE A 85 -2.93 -8.02 -7.86
CA PHE A 85 -2.33 -8.64 -6.69
C PHE A 85 -1.56 -7.57 -5.92
N ILE A 86 -1.94 -7.35 -4.67
CA ILE A 86 -1.24 -6.47 -3.73
C ILE A 86 -0.36 -7.34 -2.84
N THR A 87 0.93 -7.04 -2.80
CA THR A 87 1.93 -7.76 -2.00
C THR A 87 2.17 -7.06 -0.66
N SER A 88 2.20 -5.74 -0.67
CA SER A 88 2.32 -4.92 0.53
C SER A 88 1.79 -3.51 0.35
N ILE A 89 1.41 -2.91 1.48
CA ILE A 89 1.11 -1.49 1.59
C ILE A 89 2.06 -0.93 2.66
N GLU A 90 2.83 0.10 2.32
CA GLU A 90 3.66 0.81 3.28
C GLU A 90 3.10 2.21 3.49
N ILE A 91 2.91 2.56 4.76
CA ILE A 91 2.41 3.88 5.13
C ILE A 91 3.47 4.52 5.97
N SER A 92 3.91 5.70 5.55
CA SER A 92 5.01 6.38 6.20
C SER A 92 4.72 7.86 6.41
N TYR A 93 5.17 8.38 7.53
CA TYR A 93 4.89 9.75 7.93
C TYR A 93 6.00 10.27 8.85
N THR A 94 6.09 11.59 8.93
CA THR A 94 6.98 12.27 9.87
C THR A 94 6.13 13.07 10.84
N LEU A 95 6.32 12.83 12.14
CA LEU A 95 5.63 13.58 13.18
C LEU A 95 6.11 15.04 13.19
N PRO A 96 5.22 16.03 13.43
CA PRO A 96 5.63 17.41 13.62
C PRO A 96 6.66 17.53 14.76
N GLY A 97 7.75 18.25 14.51
CA GLY A 97 8.86 18.37 15.46
C GLY A 97 9.68 17.08 15.64
N SER A 98 9.53 16.11 14.74
CA SER A 98 10.41 14.95 14.62
C SER A 98 11.14 14.96 13.27
N THR A 99 12.35 14.41 13.25
CA THR A 99 13.04 14.05 12.01
C THR A 99 12.90 12.56 11.69
N GLU A 100 12.32 11.80 12.62
CA GLU A 100 12.10 10.36 12.47
C GLU A 100 10.90 10.09 11.55
N ARG A 101 11.16 9.30 10.50
CA ARG A 101 10.13 8.75 9.63
C ARG A 101 9.64 7.45 10.23
N VAL A 102 8.37 7.40 10.58
CA VAL A 102 7.72 6.16 11.02
C VAL A 102 7.17 5.45 9.78
N VAL A 103 7.27 4.11 9.76
CA VAL A 103 6.77 3.25 8.69
C VAL A 103 5.89 2.16 9.30
N CYS A 104 4.68 2.03 8.78
CA CYS A 104 3.74 0.96 9.08
C CYS A 104 3.61 0.06 7.86
N PRO A 105 4.20 -1.14 7.87
CA PRO A 105 4.02 -2.11 6.81
C PRO A 105 2.73 -2.91 7.03
N PHE A 106 1.97 -3.12 5.96
CA PHE A 106 0.86 -4.05 5.88
C PHE A 106 1.15 -5.08 4.79
N ALA A 107 1.55 -6.28 5.20
CA ALA A 107 1.86 -7.42 4.35
C ALA A 107 1.48 -8.72 5.08
N GLY A 108 1.41 -9.85 4.38
CA GLY A 108 1.08 -11.13 5.00
C GLY A 108 -0.28 -11.08 5.71
N ASP A 109 -0.35 -11.58 6.94
CA ASP A 109 -1.57 -11.66 7.74
C ASP A 109 -2.24 -10.29 7.96
N SER A 110 -1.43 -9.23 8.11
CA SER A 110 -1.95 -7.87 8.27
C SER A 110 -2.66 -7.35 7.01
N LEU A 111 -2.21 -7.76 5.83
CA LEU A 111 -2.86 -7.49 4.56
C LEU A 111 -4.10 -8.39 4.37
N ALA A 112 -3.97 -9.68 4.71
CA ALA A 112 -5.06 -10.66 4.69
C ALA A 112 -6.26 -10.24 5.54
N ALA A 113 -5.99 -9.60 6.68
CA ALA A 113 -7.03 -9.12 7.59
C ALA A 113 -7.72 -7.83 7.13
N LEU A 114 -7.21 -7.13 6.10
CA LEU A 114 -7.89 -5.94 5.59
C LEU A 114 -9.18 -6.27 4.86
N ARG A 115 -9.28 -7.50 4.31
CA ARG A 115 -10.45 -8.01 3.60
C ARG A 115 -10.37 -9.51 3.32
N ASP A 116 -11.37 -10.27 3.76
CA ASP A 116 -11.33 -11.75 3.76
C ASP A 116 -11.40 -12.39 2.38
N ASP A 117 -12.21 -11.85 1.47
CA ASP A 117 -12.43 -12.42 0.13
C ASP A 117 -11.30 -12.09 -0.86
N TRP A 118 -10.26 -11.35 -0.43
CA TRP A 118 -9.08 -11.07 -1.24
C TRP A 118 -7.96 -12.09 -1.04
N TRP A 119 -7.92 -12.76 0.10
CA TRP A 119 -6.69 -13.43 0.49
C TRP A 119 -6.39 -14.67 -0.35
N ASN A 120 -5.27 -14.63 -1.08
CA ASN A 120 -4.73 -15.80 -1.74
C ASN A 120 -3.63 -16.42 -0.85
N SER A 121 -3.99 -17.49 -0.13
CA SER A 121 -3.09 -18.17 0.80
C SER A 121 -1.84 -18.76 0.13
N SER A 122 -1.91 -19.10 -1.16
CA SER A 122 -0.78 -19.66 -1.91
C SER A 122 0.27 -18.61 -2.23
N GLY A 123 -0.16 -17.39 -2.56
CA GLY A 123 0.73 -16.26 -2.89
C GLY A 123 1.12 -15.39 -1.71
N ARG A 124 0.37 -15.47 -0.59
CA ARG A 124 0.44 -14.50 0.53
C ARG A 124 0.18 -13.05 0.08
N GLU A 125 -0.78 -12.90 -0.80
CA GLU A 125 -1.12 -11.64 -1.48
C GLU A 125 -2.63 -11.41 -1.44
N ALA A 126 -3.03 -10.14 -1.51
CA ALA A 126 -4.42 -9.78 -1.69
C ALA A 126 -4.75 -9.71 -3.19
N LYS A 127 -5.67 -10.58 -3.64
CA LYS A 127 -6.17 -10.63 -5.01
C LYS A 127 -7.48 -9.87 -5.12
N ILE A 128 -7.48 -8.86 -5.98
CA ILE A 128 -8.68 -8.16 -6.45
C ILE A 128 -8.96 -8.67 -7.85
N ALA A 129 -10.04 -9.45 -8.00
CA ALA A 129 -10.36 -10.07 -9.29
C ALA A 129 -10.74 -9.04 -10.36
N ALA A 130 -10.49 -9.39 -11.62
CA ALA A 130 -11.05 -8.69 -12.77
C ALA A 130 -12.59 -8.64 -12.65
N ASN A 131 -13.19 -7.53 -13.08
CA ASN A 131 -14.61 -7.20 -12.98
C ASN A 131 -15.15 -7.10 -11.54
N SER A 132 -14.27 -6.88 -10.56
CA SER A 132 -14.68 -6.61 -9.18
C SER A 132 -15.50 -5.32 -9.08
N THR A 133 -16.56 -5.37 -8.28
CA THR A 133 -17.38 -4.20 -7.92
C THR A 133 -16.59 -3.22 -7.05
N ASP A 134 -17.09 -1.98 -6.92
CA ASP A 134 -16.50 -0.98 -6.01
C ASP A 134 -16.37 -1.48 -4.56
N ALA A 135 -17.38 -2.19 -4.09
CA ALA A 135 -17.36 -2.78 -2.75
C ALA A 135 -16.23 -3.81 -2.64
N GLN A 136 -16.02 -4.64 -3.67
CA GLN A 136 -14.94 -5.63 -3.74
C GLN A 136 -13.55 -5.04 -3.97
N ARG A 137 -13.46 -3.74 -4.27
CA ARG A 137 -12.22 -2.99 -4.44
C ARG A 137 -11.80 -2.20 -3.21
N THR A 138 -12.61 -2.25 -2.15
CA THR A 138 -12.40 -1.47 -0.92
C THR A 138 -12.08 -2.39 0.26
N THR A 139 -11.10 -2.00 1.09
CA THR A 139 -10.81 -2.73 2.35
C THR A 139 -12.03 -2.73 3.26
N THR A 140 -12.27 -3.82 4.00
CA THR A 140 -13.39 -3.92 4.96
C THR A 140 -13.00 -3.45 6.36
N CYS A 141 -11.71 -3.48 6.66
CA CYS A 141 -11.13 -3.00 7.91
C CYS A 141 -10.22 -1.77 7.71
N ALA A 142 -10.01 -1.02 8.79
CA ALA A 142 -9.15 0.16 8.80
C ALA A 142 -7.72 -0.22 9.19
N MET A 143 -6.74 0.45 8.59
CA MET A 143 -5.35 0.25 8.94
C MET A 143 -4.98 1.09 10.17
N TYR A 144 -4.21 0.51 11.08
CA TYR A 144 -3.78 1.16 12.31
C TYR A 144 -2.26 1.30 12.34
N CYS A 145 -1.80 2.52 12.57
CA CYS A 145 -0.38 2.85 12.74
C CYS A 145 -0.17 3.32 14.18
N GLY A 146 0.50 2.51 14.99
CA GLY A 146 0.76 2.79 16.41
C GLY A 146 2.24 3.05 16.72
N GLY A 147 2.57 3.11 18.02
CA GLY A 147 3.95 3.27 18.49
C GLY A 147 4.42 4.72 18.56
N ILE A 148 3.48 5.67 18.64
CA ILE A 148 3.80 7.10 18.71
C ILE A 148 4.18 7.44 20.16
N ASN A 149 5.47 7.37 20.48
CA ASN A 149 5.95 7.55 21.85
C ASN A 149 6.04 9.03 22.30
N LYS A 150 5.00 9.83 22.02
CA LYS A 150 4.97 11.23 22.42
C LYS A 150 3.56 11.62 22.85
N ASP A 151 3.46 12.32 23.98
CA ASP A 151 2.28 13.09 24.39
C ASP A 151 2.06 14.26 23.42
N LEU A 152 1.73 13.95 22.16
CA LEU A 152 1.51 14.96 21.14
C LEU A 152 0.05 15.43 21.22
N PRO A 153 -0.20 16.75 21.40
CA PRO A 153 -1.52 17.27 21.13
C PRO A 153 -1.90 16.95 19.67
N ALA A 154 -3.21 16.86 19.39
CA ALA A 154 -3.72 16.59 18.05
C ALA A 154 -2.99 17.45 16.99
N PHE A 155 -2.37 16.78 16.01
CA PHE A 155 -1.56 17.39 14.98
C PHE A 155 -1.95 16.91 13.59
N SER A 156 -1.62 17.71 12.59
CA SER A 156 -1.70 17.40 11.17
C SER A 156 -0.34 16.98 10.64
N ALA A 157 -0.27 15.94 9.82
CA ALA A 157 0.90 15.56 9.05
C ALA A 157 0.44 14.93 7.72
N THR A 158 1.34 14.73 6.76
CA THR A 158 1.01 14.00 5.53
C THR A 158 1.69 12.64 5.60
N ALA A 159 0.92 11.57 5.40
CA ALA A 159 1.47 10.27 5.12
C ALA A 159 1.64 10.05 3.63
N GLU A 160 2.73 9.38 3.32
CA GLU A 160 2.99 8.76 2.04
C GLU A 160 2.54 7.29 2.11
N VAL A 161 1.65 6.90 1.22
CA VAL A 161 1.15 5.53 1.07
C VAL A 161 1.74 4.96 -0.22
N ARG A 162 2.48 3.86 -0.07
CA ARG A 162 3.04 3.08 -1.17
C ARG A 162 2.34 1.75 -1.25
N VAL A 163 1.87 1.39 -2.44
CA VAL A 163 1.23 0.09 -2.71
C VAL A 163 2.08 -0.64 -3.72
N TYR A 164 2.51 -1.84 -3.34
CA TYR A 164 3.33 -2.72 -4.15
C TYR A 164 2.47 -3.88 -4.65
N GLY A 165 2.65 -4.23 -5.91
CA GLY A 165 1.85 -5.30 -6.49
C GLY A 165 2.13 -5.53 -7.97
N TYR A 166 1.23 -6.28 -8.60
CA TYR A 166 1.26 -6.53 -10.04
C TYR A 166 -0.16 -6.77 -10.58
N GLU A 167 -0.35 -6.48 -11.87
CA GLU A 167 -1.53 -6.94 -12.62
C GLU A 167 -1.21 -8.22 -13.36
N GLN A 168 -2.13 -9.19 -13.34
CA GLN A 168 -1.99 -10.46 -14.04
C GLN A 168 -3.19 -10.74 -14.94
N ASN A 169 -2.92 -11.30 -16.12
CA ASN A 169 -3.99 -11.81 -16.97
C ASN A 169 -4.63 -13.06 -16.31
N PRO A 170 -5.95 -13.08 -16.05
CA PRO A 170 -6.61 -14.23 -15.41
C PRO A 170 -6.50 -15.52 -16.23
N SER A 171 -6.24 -15.42 -17.54
CA SER A 171 -6.10 -16.56 -18.45
C SER A 171 -4.63 -16.94 -18.74
N ASN A 172 -3.66 -16.16 -18.27
CA ASN A 172 -2.23 -16.44 -18.48
C ASN A 172 -1.40 -15.92 -17.31
N GLU A 173 -1.00 -16.83 -16.42
CA GLU A 173 -0.27 -16.49 -15.20
C GLU A 173 1.13 -15.91 -15.44
N ASN A 174 1.70 -16.12 -16.63
CA ASN A 174 3.02 -15.58 -16.99
C ASN A 174 2.96 -14.14 -17.51
N ASP A 175 1.76 -13.64 -17.83
CA ASP A 175 1.56 -12.25 -18.22
C ASP A 175 1.32 -11.42 -16.95
N GLN A 176 2.43 -11.01 -16.32
CA GLN A 176 2.45 -10.16 -15.13
C GLN A 176 3.12 -8.82 -15.43
N THR A 177 2.56 -7.75 -14.91
CA THR A 177 3.17 -6.41 -14.94
C THR A 177 3.18 -5.82 -13.55
N GLY A 178 4.37 -5.63 -12.98
CA GLY A 178 4.54 -5.04 -11.65
C GLY A 178 4.18 -3.56 -11.60
N PHE A 179 3.73 -3.09 -10.44
CA PHE A 179 3.47 -1.68 -10.19
C PHE A 179 3.95 -1.24 -8.79
N LEU A 180 4.18 0.06 -8.70
CA LEU A 180 4.29 0.80 -7.46
C LEU A 180 3.36 2.01 -7.58
N THR A 181 2.34 2.06 -6.74
CA THR A 181 1.47 3.23 -6.63
C THR A 181 1.88 4.06 -5.44
N LEU A 182 2.00 5.37 -5.65
CA LEU A 182 2.32 6.36 -4.61
C LEU A 182 1.15 7.32 -4.47
N THR A 183 0.59 7.42 -3.27
CA THR A 183 -0.44 8.41 -2.95
C THR A 183 -0.13 9.08 -1.61
N TYR A 184 -0.78 10.21 -1.35
CA TYR A 184 -0.59 11.00 -0.14
C TYR A 184 -1.90 11.17 0.60
N VAL A 185 -1.88 10.96 1.91
CA VAL A 185 -3.02 11.16 2.80
C VAL A 185 -2.65 12.25 3.79
N THR A 186 -3.39 13.36 3.76
CA THR A 186 -3.18 14.46 4.71
C THR A 186 -4.04 14.25 5.95
N PHE A 187 -3.39 14.29 7.10
CA PHE A 187 -3.99 14.32 8.43
C PHE A 187 -4.24 15.77 8.83
N GLY A 188 -5.35 16.07 9.49
CA GLY A 188 -5.75 17.43 9.84
C GLY A 188 -6.26 17.55 11.26
N LYS A 189 -6.24 18.78 11.78
CA LYS A 189 -6.83 19.17 13.07
C LYS A 189 -8.17 19.84 12.80
N ASN A 190 -9.26 19.37 13.42
CA ASN A 190 -10.46 20.20 13.54
C ASN A 190 -10.17 21.31 14.56
N GLN A 191 -10.52 22.54 14.19
CA GLN A 191 -10.56 23.68 15.10
C GLN A 191 -11.51 23.41 16.27
#